data_AF-A0A7K8TI70-F1
#
_entry.id   AF-A0A7K8TI70-F1
#
_cell.length_a   1.000
_cell.length_b   1.000
_cell.length_c   1.000
_cell.angle_alpha   90.00
_cell.angle_beta   90.00
_cell.angle_gamma   90.00
#
_symmetry.space_group_name_H-M   'P 1'
#
loop_
_entity.id
_entity.type
_entity.pdbx_description
1 polymer ?
#
loop_
_entity_poly.entity_id
_entity_poly.type
_entity_poly.pdbx_seq_one_letter_code
_entity_poly.pdbx_strand_id
1 'polypeptide(L)'
;SPQDGVLLVQEAKPECRGRWYLPAGRMEPGESIVAAVRREVKEETGLECEPLTLLALEERGPAWIRFAFLARPTGGTLKTLEEADAESLQAVWWPGDPRALPLRAPDILPLLTLAARYRRSPPHPPTLPQDLPCALLCLRLLVAFANDAGDLWVLLATAGTPHLPVVACGTSPAEPPGGLRLPVLRLLRGCLPPDPHPGPLGLLGLQH
;
A
#
# COMPACT_ATOMS: atom_id res chain seq x y z
N SER A 1 -8.01 -19.54 18.04
CA SER A 1 -8.90 -18.80 18.97
C SER A 1 -9.49 -17.63 18.20
N PRO A 2 -10.81 -17.41 18.16
CA PRO A 2 -11.35 -16.32 17.35
C PRO A 2 -11.35 -15.03 18.18
N GLN A 3 -10.22 -14.33 18.35
CA GLN A 3 -10.23 -12.97 18.94
C GLN A 3 -9.16 -12.02 18.36
N ASP A 4 -8.72 -12.21 17.11
CA ASP A 4 -7.85 -11.26 16.42
C ASP A 4 -8.70 -10.13 15.83
N GLY A 5 -9.05 -9.13 16.64
CA GLY A 5 -9.70 -7.93 16.16
C GLY A 5 -8.84 -7.16 15.15
N VAL A 6 -9.45 -6.22 14.44
CA VAL A 6 -8.74 -5.24 13.62
C VAL A 6 -8.42 -4.04 14.50
N LEU A 7 -7.17 -3.59 14.50
CA LEU A 7 -6.79 -2.33 15.15
C LEU A 7 -7.37 -1.16 14.35
N LEU A 8 -8.21 -0.36 14.98
CA LEU A 8 -8.83 0.83 14.40
C LEU A 8 -8.60 2.02 15.31
N VAL A 9 -8.49 3.20 14.71
CA VAL A 9 -8.39 4.49 15.40
C VAL A 9 -9.66 5.28 15.18
N GLN A 10 -10.04 6.06 16.19
CA GLN A 10 -11.12 7.03 16.07
C GLN A 10 -10.54 8.40 15.78
N GLU A 11 -10.92 8.97 14.63
CA GLU A 11 -10.36 10.20 14.08
C GLU A 11 -10.64 11.43 14.96
N ALA A 12 -9.61 12.26 15.19
CA ALA A 12 -9.72 13.53 15.91
C ALA A 12 -10.00 14.73 14.98
N LYS A 13 -9.60 14.64 13.70
CA LYS A 13 -9.63 15.72 12.70
C LYS A 13 -11.07 16.20 12.44
N PRO A 14 -11.34 17.53 12.38
CA PRO A 14 -12.70 18.07 12.29
C PRO A 14 -13.57 17.47 11.18
N GLU A 15 -13.01 17.23 10.00
CA GLU A 15 -13.71 16.73 8.81
C GLU A 15 -14.22 15.30 8.93
N CYS A 16 -13.62 14.49 9.81
CA CYS A 16 -13.97 13.09 10.02
C CYS A 16 -14.04 12.71 11.50
N ARG A 17 -14.17 13.70 12.39
CA ARG A 17 -14.09 13.50 13.83
C ARG A 17 -15.09 12.45 14.30
N GLY A 18 -14.61 11.50 15.11
CA GLY A 18 -15.43 10.42 15.65
C GLY A 18 -15.66 9.23 14.71
N ARG A 19 -15.25 9.32 13.44
CA ARG A 19 -15.26 8.19 12.51
C ARG A 19 -14.07 7.27 12.74
N TRP A 20 -14.17 6.02 12.26
CA TRP A 20 -13.15 5.00 12.47
C TRP A 20 -12.34 4.72 11.21
N TYR A 21 -11.03 4.49 11.37
CA TYR A 21 -10.13 4.16 10.28
C TYR A 21 -8.99 3.24 10.72
N LEU A 22 -8.18 2.76 9.77
CA LEU A 22 -6.91 2.12 10.09
C LEU A 22 -5.89 3.18 10.52
N PRO A 23 -4.88 2.84 11.34
CA PRO A 23 -3.78 3.75 11.62
C PRO A 23 -3.10 4.14 10.30
N ALA A 24 -3.02 5.44 10.01
CA ALA A 24 -2.55 5.92 8.72
C ALA A 24 -2.22 7.42 8.71
N GLY A 25 -1.02 7.75 8.25
CA GLY A 25 -0.67 9.12 7.92
C GLY A 25 0.37 9.23 6.81
N ARG A 26 0.99 10.41 6.75
CA ARG A 26 1.91 10.76 5.66
C ARG A 26 3.33 10.49 6.10
N MET A 27 4.16 10.05 5.16
CA MET A 27 5.60 9.99 5.41
C MET A 27 6.17 11.39 5.60
N GLU A 28 7.13 11.51 6.52
CA GLU A 28 7.92 12.72 6.68
C GLU A 28 9.12 12.75 5.71
N PRO A 29 9.63 13.94 5.34
CA PRO A 29 10.83 14.04 4.51
C PRO A 29 12.03 13.33 5.14
N GLY A 30 12.65 12.41 4.41
CA GLY A 30 13.84 11.66 4.85
C GLY A 30 13.53 10.43 5.72
N GLU A 31 12.26 10.17 6.01
CA GLU A 31 11.83 8.98 6.73
C GLU A 31 11.65 7.79 5.78
N SER A 32 12.02 6.57 6.20
CA SER A 32 11.72 5.36 5.43
C SER A 32 10.25 4.96 5.54
N ILE A 33 9.74 4.21 4.56
CA ILE A 33 8.34 3.74 4.57
C ILE A 33 8.03 2.95 5.86
N VAL A 34 8.97 2.10 6.28
CA VAL A 34 8.81 1.28 7.49
C VAL A 34 8.86 2.13 8.77
N ALA A 35 9.71 3.16 8.81
CA ALA A 35 9.74 4.09 9.94
C ALA A 35 8.42 4.85 10.07
N ALA A 36 7.87 5.34 8.95
CA ALA A 36 6.58 6.03 8.93
C ALA A 36 5.45 5.15 9.49
N VAL A 37 5.38 3.87 9.10
CA VAL A 37 4.38 2.94 9.65
C VAL A 37 4.50 2.82 11.17
N ARG A 38 5.72 2.73 11.70
CA ARG A 38 5.95 2.59 13.14
C ARG A 38 5.57 3.86 13.91
N ARG A 39 5.92 5.03 13.37
CA ARG A 39 5.58 6.33 13.95
C ARG A 39 4.07 6.54 13.99
N GLU A 40 3.40 6.40 12.86
CA GLU A 40 1.95 6.60 12.72
C GLU A 40 1.16 5.65 13.64
N VAL A 41 1.55 4.38 13.71
CA VAL A 41 0.92 3.44 14.65
C VAL A 41 1.12 3.87 16.10
N LYS A 42 2.31 4.35 16.47
CA LYS A 42 2.59 4.79 17.84
C LYS A 42 1.82 6.06 18.21
N GLU A 43 1.79 7.05 17.32
CA GLU A 43 1.11 8.34 17.53
C GLU A 43 -0.41 8.16 17.65
N GLU A 44 -1.01 7.40 16.75
CA GLU A 44 -2.46 7.26 16.69
C GLU A 44 -3.00 6.16 17.63
N THR A 45 -2.19 5.19 18.04
CA THR A 45 -2.67 4.02 18.82
C THR A 45 -1.96 3.80 20.15
N GLY A 46 -0.84 4.47 20.41
CA GLY A 46 0.02 4.20 21.57
C GLY A 46 0.82 2.89 21.51
N LEU A 47 0.58 2.04 20.51
CA LEU A 47 1.26 0.77 20.34
C LEU A 47 2.56 0.89 19.57
N GLU A 48 3.52 0.05 19.93
CA GLU A 48 4.68 -0.23 19.09
C GLU A 48 4.36 -1.40 18.16
N CYS A 49 4.84 -1.35 16.93
CA CYS A 49 4.60 -2.41 15.96
C CYS A 49 5.81 -2.78 15.12
N GLU A 50 5.77 -4.00 14.60
CA GLU A 50 6.66 -4.47 13.56
C GLU A 50 5.86 -4.76 12.28
N PRO A 51 6.13 -4.04 11.18
CA PRO A 51 5.59 -4.39 9.86
C PRO A 51 6.11 -5.76 9.43
N LEU A 52 5.19 -6.62 8.98
CA LEU A 52 5.49 -7.99 8.55
C LEU A 52 5.61 -8.08 7.03
N THR A 53 4.69 -7.46 6.31
CA THR A 53 4.71 -7.47 4.84
C THR A 53 3.93 -6.30 4.26
N LEU A 54 4.34 -5.83 3.09
CA LEU A 54 3.51 -5.00 2.23
C LEU A 54 2.37 -5.85 1.66
N LEU A 55 1.13 -5.42 1.86
CA LEU A 55 -0.09 -6.07 1.36
C LEU A 55 -0.58 -5.45 0.05
N ALA A 56 -0.47 -4.13 -0.06
CA ALA A 56 -0.93 -3.40 -1.23
C ALA A 56 -0.12 -2.11 -1.43
N LEU A 57 0.01 -1.74 -2.69
CA LEU A 57 0.45 -0.42 -3.14
C LEU A 57 -0.65 0.14 -4.02
N GLU A 58 -1.18 1.31 -3.66
CA GLU A 58 -2.25 1.97 -4.39
C GLU A 58 -1.80 3.35 -4.85
N GLU A 59 -2.00 3.66 -6.13
CA GLU A 59 -1.93 5.03 -6.64
C GLU A 59 -3.31 5.69 -6.46
N ARG A 60 -3.37 6.85 -5.78
CA ARG A 60 -4.59 7.66 -5.66
C ARG A 60 -4.43 9.01 -6.32
N GLY A 61 -4.86 9.07 -7.57
CA GLY A 61 -4.62 10.25 -8.39
C GLY A 61 -3.14 10.39 -8.77
N PRO A 62 -2.77 11.50 -9.42
CA PRO A 62 -1.52 11.58 -10.17
C PRO A 62 -0.25 11.70 -9.32
N ALA A 63 -0.34 11.88 -8.00
CA ALA A 63 0.81 12.21 -7.17
C ALA A 63 0.75 11.63 -5.75
N TRP A 64 -0.09 10.61 -5.52
CA TRP A 64 -0.22 10.01 -4.20
C TRP A 64 -0.13 8.50 -4.27
N ILE A 65 0.79 7.92 -3.50
CA ILE A 65 0.98 6.48 -3.39
C ILE A 65 0.73 6.10 -1.94
N ARG A 66 -0.10 5.08 -1.73
CA ARG A 66 -0.36 4.49 -0.42
C ARG A 66 0.26 3.11 -0.34
N PHE A 67 1.01 2.89 0.73
CA PHE A 67 1.55 1.59 1.10
C PHE A 67 0.74 1.03 2.26
N ALA A 68 0.15 -0.15 2.09
CA ALA A 68 -0.62 -0.82 3.14
C ALA A 68 0.15 -2.02 3.67
N PHE A 69 0.36 -2.09 4.98
CA PHE A 69 1.14 -3.14 5.62
C PHE A 69 0.27 -4.03 6.50
N LEU A 70 0.63 -5.31 6.55
CA LEU A 70 0.30 -6.15 7.69
C LEU A 70 1.39 -5.92 8.74
N ALA A 71 0.99 -5.59 9.97
CA ALA A 71 1.90 -5.42 11.10
C ALA A 71 1.44 -6.25 12.30
N ARG A 72 2.36 -6.50 13.23
CA ARG A 72 2.06 -7.07 14.55
C ARG A 72 2.44 -6.08 15.66
N PRO A 73 1.67 -6.00 16.75
CA PRO A 73 2.08 -5.25 17.91
C PRO A 73 3.31 -5.92 18.57
N THR A 74 4.21 -5.11 19.10
CA THR A 74 5.43 -5.56 19.78
C THR A 74 5.59 -4.96 21.18
N GLY A 75 4.75 -3.99 21.55
CA GLY A 75 4.81 -3.29 22.82
C GLY A 75 3.88 -2.08 22.84
N GLY A 76 4.14 -1.17 23.79
CA GLY A 76 3.30 0.01 24.02
C GLY A 76 2.00 -0.28 24.76
N THR A 77 1.19 0.75 24.91
CA THR A 77 -0.11 0.71 25.59
C THR A 77 -1.17 1.25 24.64
N LEU A 78 -2.30 0.56 24.53
CA LEU A 78 -3.37 0.98 23.64
C LEU A 78 -3.98 2.30 24.13
N LYS A 79 -3.94 3.32 23.26
CA LYS A 79 -4.41 4.68 23.52
C LYS A 79 -5.91 4.70 23.79
N THR A 80 -6.28 5.25 24.95
CA THR A 80 -7.65 5.38 25.42
C THR A 80 -8.21 6.78 25.15
N LEU A 81 -9.51 6.98 25.42
CA LEU A 81 -10.15 8.31 25.32
C LEU A 81 -9.56 9.36 26.28
N GLU A 82 -8.93 8.93 27.38
CA GLU A 82 -8.27 9.85 28.33
C GLU A 82 -7.00 10.47 27.73
N GLU A 83 -6.41 9.82 26.73
CA GLU A 83 -5.21 10.22 26.01
C GLU A 83 -5.54 10.87 24.67
N ALA A 84 -6.81 11.25 24.44
CA ALA A 84 -7.26 11.87 23.21
C ALA A 84 -6.49 13.16 22.90
N ASP A 85 -6.00 13.28 21.67
CA ASP A 85 -5.24 14.45 21.20
C ASP A 85 -5.58 14.77 19.73
N ALA A 86 -4.68 15.48 19.04
CA ALA A 86 -4.84 15.86 17.65
C ALA A 86 -4.64 14.69 16.66
N GLU A 87 -3.92 13.63 17.06
CA GLU A 87 -3.64 12.46 16.23
C GLU A 87 -4.86 11.55 16.18
N SER A 88 -5.43 11.24 17.35
CA SER A 88 -6.59 10.36 17.45
C SER A 88 -7.30 10.53 18.79
N LEU A 89 -8.59 10.17 18.83
CA LEU A 89 -9.37 10.15 20.07
C LEU A 89 -9.08 8.90 20.91
N GLN A 90 -8.91 7.75 20.26
CA GLN A 90 -8.62 6.46 20.90
C GLN A 90 -8.27 5.43 19.82
N ALA A 91 -7.77 4.27 20.25
CA ALA A 91 -7.62 3.08 19.41
C ALA A 91 -8.28 1.86 20.05
N VAL A 92 -8.83 0.96 19.23
CA VAL A 92 -9.50 -0.27 19.68
C VAL A 92 -9.13 -1.46 18.81
N TRP A 93 -9.05 -2.63 19.44
CA TRP A 93 -9.10 -3.90 18.72
C TRP A 93 -10.57 -4.27 18.50
N TRP A 94 -11.08 -4.05 17.29
CA TRP A 94 -12.47 -4.34 16.94
C TRP A 94 -12.62 -5.81 16.53
N PRO A 95 -13.32 -6.65 17.32
CA PRO A 95 -13.46 -8.08 17.03
C PRO A 95 -14.51 -8.39 15.96
N GLY A 96 -15.39 -7.43 15.65
CA GLY A 96 -16.51 -7.60 14.72
C GLY A 96 -16.20 -7.16 13.29
N ASP A 97 -17.23 -7.09 12.48
CA ASP A 97 -17.16 -6.50 11.14
C ASP A 97 -16.97 -4.97 11.26
N PRO A 98 -15.90 -4.38 10.70
CA PRO A 98 -15.70 -2.93 10.72
C PRO A 98 -16.82 -2.14 10.05
N ARG A 99 -17.64 -2.76 9.18
CA ARG A 99 -18.83 -2.13 8.59
C ARG A 99 -19.90 -1.76 9.63
N ALA A 100 -19.84 -2.33 10.83
CA ALA A 100 -20.71 -1.95 11.95
C ALA A 100 -20.32 -0.61 12.60
N LEU A 101 -19.16 -0.05 12.26
CA LEU A 101 -18.68 1.23 12.75
C LEU A 101 -18.90 2.35 11.71
N PRO A 102 -19.03 3.62 12.14
CA PRO A 102 -19.07 4.75 11.22
C PRO A 102 -17.67 4.99 10.64
N LEU A 103 -17.32 4.29 9.57
CA LEU A 103 -16.00 4.38 8.95
C LEU A 103 -15.75 5.75 8.32
N ARG A 104 -14.51 6.24 8.40
CA ARG A 104 -14.05 7.42 7.67
C ARG A 104 -14.21 7.22 6.17
N ALA A 105 -13.76 6.06 5.67
CA ALA A 105 -13.94 5.63 4.29
C ALA A 105 -13.98 4.08 4.19
N PRO A 106 -14.73 3.52 3.22
CA PRO A 106 -14.88 2.06 3.05
C PRO A 106 -13.68 1.38 2.38
N ASP A 107 -12.68 2.15 1.95
CA ASP A 107 -11.51 1.71 1.21
C ASP A 107 -10.50 0.89 2.05
N ILE A 108 -10.74 0.77 3.36
CA ILE A 108 -10.00 -0.15 4.23
C ILE A 108 -10.48 -1.60 4.08
N LEU A 109 -11.72 -1.83 3.64
CA LEU A 109 -12.32 -3.17 3.59
C LEU A 109 -11.58 -4.12 2.62
N PRO A 110 -11.16 -3.68 1.42
CA PRO A 110 -10.30 -4.51 0.57
C PRO A 110 -8.95 -4.82 1.23
N LEU A 111 -8.33 -3.87 1.94
CA LEU A 111 -7.07 -4.08 2.65
C LEU A 111 -7.21 -5.13 3.76
N LEU A 112 -8.31 -5.08 4.52
CA LEU A 112 -8.62 -6.09 5.53
C LEU A 112 -8.84 -7.47 4.93
N THR A 113 -9.46 -7.53 3.75
CA THR A 113 -9.62 -8.78 2.99
C THR A 113 -8.25 -9.33 2.58
N LEU A 114 -7.33 -8.47 2.12
CA LEU A 114 -5.95 -8.86 1.80
C LEU A 114 -5.21 -9.37 3.03
N ALA A 115 -5.30 -8.68 4.17
CA ALA A 115 -4.70 -9.10 5.43
C ALA A 115 -5.23 -10.47 5.90
N ALA A 116 -6.55 -10.67 5.85
CA ALA A 116 -7.19 -11.93 6.22
C ALA A 116 -6.77 -13.07 5.27
N ARG A 117 -6.66 -12.81 3.97
CA ARG A 117 -6.15 -13.78 2.99
C ARG A 117 -4.69 -14.14 3.28
N TYR A 118 -3.84 -13.14 3.50
CA TYR A 118 -2.42 -13.34 3.80
C TYR A 118 -2.23 -14.19 5.07
N ARG A 119 -2.96 -13.91 6.15
CA ARG A 119 -2.88 -14.70 7.39
C ARG A 119 -3.30 -16.16 7.23
N ARG A 120 -4.27 -16.45 6.35
CA ARG A 120 -4.73 -17.83 6.10
C ARG A 120 -3.80 -18.60 5.16
N SER A 121 -3.34 -17.94 4.10
CA SER A 121 -2.51 -18.55 3.06
C SER A 121 -1.69 -17.45 2.38
N PRO A 122 -0.47 -17.16 2.88
CA PRO A 122 0.41 -16.15 2.29
C PRO A 122 0.70 -16.45 0.81
N PRO A 123 0.34 -15.56 -0.13
CA PRO A 123 0.64 -15.77 -1.56
C PRO A 123 2.09 -15.45 -1.92
N HIS A 124 2.84 -14.84 -1.01
CA HIS A 124 4.26 -14.51 -1.14
C HIS A 124 4.91 -14.50 0.27
N PRO A 125 6.24 -14.69 0.36
CA PRO A 125 6.94 -14.55 1.63
C PRO A 125 6.81 -13.13 2.21
N PRO A 126 6.99 -12.96 3.53
CA PRO A 126 7.04 -11.64 4.16
C PRO A 126 8.04 -10.75 3.44
N THR A 127 7.57 -9.63 2.90
CA THR A 127 8.37 -8.74 2.06
C THR A 127 8.14 -7.30 2.48
N LEU A 128 9.20 -6.61 2.85
CA LEU A 128 9.19 -5.19 3.20
C LEU A 128 9.94 -4.38 2.13
N PRO A 129 9.60 -3.09 1.95
CA PRO A 129 10.43 -2.20 1.15
C PRO A 129 11.86 -2.18 1.67
N GLN A 130 12.80 -2.10 0.72
CA GLN A 130 14.20 -1.88 1.01
C GLN A 130 14.55 -0.46 0.61
N ASP A 131 15.21 0.27 1.51
CA ASP A 131 15.71 1.61 1.21
C ASP A 131 16.95 1.47 0.31
N LEU A 132 16.83 1.88 -0.95
CA LEU A 132 17.95 1.97 -1.87
C LEU A 132 18.09 3.43 -2.32
N PRO A 133 19.33 3.96 -2.38
CA PRO A 133 19.56 5.31 -2.88
C PRO A 133 19.37 5.32 -4.40
N CYS A 134 18.24 5.86 -4.87
CA CYS A 134 17.97 6.06 -6.30
C CYS A 134 17.50 7.49 -6.56
N ALA A 135 17.92 8.06 -7.70
CA ALA A 135 17.42 9.36 -8.17
C ALA A 135 16.07 9.25 -8.89
N LEU A 136 15.63 8.03 -9.22
CA LEU A 136 14.45 7.75 -10.04
C LEU A 136 13.60 6.68 -9.37
N LEU A 137 12.28 6.80 -9.48
CA LEU A 137 11.39 5.72 -9.09
C LEU A 137 11.32 4.68 -10.22
N CYS A 138 11.76 3.46 -9.96
CA CYS A 138 11.81 2.41 -10.97
C CYS A 138 10.65 1.42 -10.80
N LEU A 139 9.78 1.34 -11.82
CA LEU A 139 8.68 0.40 -11.88
C LEU A 139 9.04 -0.77 -12.78
N ARG A 140 9.12 -1.97 -12.20
CA ARG A 140 9.29 -3.21 -12.96
C ARG A 140 7.92 -3.82 -13.22
N LEU A 141 7.57 -3.96 -14.49
CA LEU A 141 6.23 -4.34 -14.93
C LEU A 141 6.18 -5.82 -15.29
N LEU A 142 5.25 -6.54 -14.66
CA LEU A 142 4.83 -7.85 -15.14
C LEU A 142 3.58 -7.65 -16.00
N VAL A 143 3.73 -7.80 -17.31
CA VAL A 143 2.61 -7.80 -18.25
C VAL A 143 2.43 -9.23 -18.72
N ALA A 144 1.31 -9.84 -18.36
CA ALA A 144 1.00 -11.21 -18.71
C ALA A 144 -0.22 -11.27 -19.64
N PHE A 145 -0.18 -12.19 -20.60
CA PHE A 145 -1.24 -12.47 -21.56
C PHE A 145 -1.64 -13.93 -21.41
N ALA A 146 -2.92 -14.24 -21.55
CA ALA A 146 -3.40 -15.61 -21.60
C ALA A 146 -4.32 -15.82 -22.80
N ASN A 147 -4.39 -17.05 -23.30
CA ASN A 147 -5.38 -17.45 -24.31
C ASN A 147 -6.45 -18.36 -23.70
N ASP A 148 -7.48 -18.68 -24.49
CA ASP A 148 -8.57 -19.58 -24.07
C ASP A 148 -8.10 -21.03 -23.83
N ALA A 149 -6.91 -21.40 -24.33
CA ALA A 149 -6.29 -22.70 -24.08
C ALA A 149 -5.54 -22.77 -22.73
N GLY A 150 -5.39 -21.63 -22.03
CA GLY A 150 -4.69 -21.54 -20.74
C GLY A 150 -3.17 -21.32 -20.85
N ASP A 151 -2.65 -21.08 -22.05
CA ASP A 151 -1.26 -20.65 -22.23
C ASP A 151 -1.05 -19.27 -21.62
N LEU A 152 0.10 -19.06 -20.97
CA LEU A 152 0.49 -17.80 -20.34
C LEU A 152 1.77 -17.26 -20.98
N TRP A 153 1.75 -16.03 -21.47
CA TRP A 153 2.92 -15.31 -21.95
C TRP A 153 3.23 -14.12 -21.06
N VAL A 154 4.51 -13.80 -20.89
CA VAL A 154 4.97 -12.63 -20.15
C VAL A 154 5.78 -11.74 -21.09
N LEU A 155 5.49 -10.44 -21.09
CA LEU A 155 6.28 -9.46 -21.83
C LEU A 155 7.66 -9.32 -21.19
N LEU A 156 8.72 -9.51 -21.98
CA LEU A 156 10.10 -9.31 -21.57
C LEU A 156 10.76 -8.24 -22.43
N ALA A 157 11.56 -7.38 -21.80
CA ALA A 157 12.53 -6.55 -22.49
C ALA A 157 13.75 -7.40 -22.83
N THR A 158 14.19 -7.35 -24.09
CA THR A 158 15.26 -8.21 -24.64
C THR A 158 16.56 -7.47 -24.89
N ALA A 159 16.63 -6.17 -24.58
CA ALA A 159 17.89 -5.43 -24.63
C ALA A 159 18.85 -5.95 -23.54
N GLY A 160 19.90 -6.66 -23.96
CA GLY A 160 20.80 -7.36 -23.05
C GLY A 160 20.22 -8.68 -22.54
N THR A 161 20.36 -8.97 -21.26
CA THR A 161 19.75 -10.17 -20.64
C THR A 161 18.23 -9.97 -20.53
N PRO A 162 17.40 -10.95 -20.94
CA PRO A 162 15.94 -10.84 -20.82
C PRO A 162 15.51 -10.49 -19.39
N HIS A 163 14.70 -9.44 -19.27
CA HIS A 163 14.20 -8.95 -17.98
C HIS A 163 12.78 -8.41 -18.11
N LEU A 164 12.08 -8.28 -16.98
CA LEU A 164 10.78 -7.61 -16.97
C LEU A 164 10.97 -6.14 -17.37
N PRO A 165 10.10 -5.58 -18.23
CA PRO A 165 10.19 -4.18 -18.64
C PRO A 165 10.25 -3.25 -17.43
N VAL A 166 11.17 -2.29 -17.46
CA VAL A 166 11.33 -1.28 -16.41
C VAL A 166 11.00 0.08 -16.98
N VAL A 167 10.19 0.86 -16.27
CA VAL A 167 10.00 2.29 -16.54
C VAL A 167 10.50 3.10 -15.35
N ALA A 168 11.31 4.12 -15.63
CA ALA A 168 11.73 5.09 -14.64
C ALA A 168 10.75 6.27 -14.64
N CYS A 169 10.27 6.64 -13.47
CA CYS A 169 9.52 7.87 -13.25
C CYS A 169 10.49 8.89 -12.65
N GLY A 170 10.63 10.05 -13.30
CA GLY A 170 11.37 11.15 -12.72
C GLY A 170 10.67 11.66 -11.47
N THR A 171 11.48 12.11 -10.51
CA THR A 171 11.03 12.76 -9.28
C THR A 171 11.27 14.28 -9.33
N SER A 172 11.67 14.79 -10.51
CA SER A 172 12.02 16.19 -10.69
C SER A 172 10.77 17.08 -10.53
N PRO A 173 10.87 18.18 -9.77
CA PRO A 173 9.79 19.18 -9.67
C PRO A 173 9.38 19.78 -11.03
N ALA A 174 10.24 19.67 -12.05
CA ALA A 174 10.00 20.19 -13.39
C ALA A 174 9.17 19.23 -14.26
N GLU A 175 9.00 17.96 -13.85
CA GLU A 175 8.12 17.03 -14.55
C GLU A 175 6.67 17.21 -14.07
N PRO A 176 5.68 17.28 -14.99
CA PRO A 176 4.28 17.36 -14.58
C PRO A 176 3.92 16.13 -13.76
N PRO A 177 3.14 16.26 -12.66
CA PRO A 177 2.71 15.12 -11.86
C PRO A 177 1.88 14.17 -12.73
N GLY A 178 2.54 13.12 -13.22
CA GLY A 178 1.95 12.04 -13.98
C GLY A 178 2.20 10.79 -13.17
N GLY A 179 1.19 10.33 -12.44
CA GLY A 179 1.32 9.17 -11.57
C GLY A 179 1.73 7.90 -12.33
N LEU A 180 1.89 6.79 -11.61
CA LEU A 180 2.53 5.57 -12.12
C LEU A 180 1.88 5.05 -13.42
N ARG A 181 0.59 5.31 -13.62
CA ARG A 181 -0.14 4.90 -14.82
C ARG A 181 0.40 5.48 -16.14
N LEU A 182 0.81 6.74 -16.20
CA LEU A 182 1.17 7.38 -17.47
C LEU A 182 2.49 6.84 -18.07
N PRO A 183 3.58 6.70 -17.28
CA PRO A 183 4.80 6.05 -17.75
C PRO A 183 4.56 4.61 -18.20
N VAL A 184 3.73 3.86 -17.48
CA VAL A 184 3.33 2.49 -17.86
C VAL A 184 2.59 2.46 -19.19
N LEU A 185 1.61 3.34 -19.39
CA LEU A 185 0.86 3.42 -20.66
C LEU A 185 1.76 3.81 -21.84
N ARG A 186 2.72 4.72 -21.63
CA ARG A 186 3.70 5.10 -22.67
C ARG A 186 4.55 3.90 -23.07
N LEU A 187 5.03 3.12 -22.11
CA LEU A 187 5.78 1.90 -22.39
C LEU A 187 4.93 0.89 -23.17
N LEU A 188 3.72 0.60 -22.69
CA LEU A 188 2.82 -0.34 -23.36
C LEU A 188 2.51 0.08 -24.80
N ARG A 189 2.26 1.37 -25.06
CA ARG A 189 2.04 1.89 -26.43
C ARG A 189 3.28 1.78 -27.33
N GLY A 190 4.48 1.86 -26.76
CA GLY A 190 5.73 1.67 -27.51
C GLY A 190 6.04 0.20 -27.80
N CYS A 191 5.56 -0.72 -26.96
CA CYS A 191 5.88 -2.14 -27.04
C CYS A 191 4.78 -3.00 -27.68
N LEU A 192 3.52 -2.55 -27.68
CA LEU A 192 2.37 -3.31 -28.17
C LEU A 192 1.70 -2.59 -29.36
N PRO A 193 1.19 -3.34 -30.36
CA PRO A 193 0.31 -2.77 -31.38
C PRO A 193 -0.94 -2.12 -30.72
N PRO A 194 -1.61 -1.17 -31.39
CA PRO A 194 -2.65 -0.29 -30.80
C PRO A 194 -3.87 -0.99 -30.18
N ASP A 195 -4.05 -2.29 -30.41
CA ASP A 195 -5.01 -3.15 -29.73
C ASP A 195 -4.24 -4.22 -28.93
N PRO A 196 -4.17 -4.13 -27.59
CA PRO A 196 -5.34 -4.13 -26.71
C PRO A 196 -5.28 -3.12 -25.54
N HIS A 197 -6.38 -2.98 -24.81
CA HIS A 197 -6.47 -2.30 -23.52
C HIS A 197 -6.32 -3.30 -22.35
N PRO A 198 -5.10 -3.71 -21.93
CA PRO A 198 -4.95 -4.55 -20.75
C PRO A 198 -5.35 -3.75 -19.50
N GLY A 199 -6.31 -4.29 -18.74
CA GLY A 199 -6.61 -3.79 -17.40
C GLY A 199 -5.44 -4.11 -16.47
N PRO A 200 -4.94 -3.15 -15.66
CA PRO A 200 -3.88 -3.43 -14.69
C PRO A 200 -4.41 -4.41 -13.63
N LEU A 201 -3.74 -5.57 -13.49
CA LEU A 201 -4.09 -6.59 -12.47
C LEU A 201 -3.42 -6.34 -11.10
N GLY A 202 -2.49 -5.39 -11.03
CA GLY A 202 -1.73 -5.04 -9.83
C GLY A 202 -0.29 -4.67 -10.15
N LEU A 203 0.47 -4.27 -9.12
CA LEU A 203 1.88 -3.89 -9.23
C LEU A 203 2.74 -5.00 -8.61
N LEU A 204 3.62 -5.63 -9.40
CA LEU A 204 4.43 -6.80 -8.98
C LEU A 204 5.77 -6.40 -8.31
N GLY A 205 6.07 -5.11 -8.19
CA GLY A 205 7.26 -4.62 -7.50
C GLY A 205 7.51 -3.14 -7.74
N LEU A 206 7.71 -2.39 -6.65
CA LEU A 206 8.21 -1.02 -6.67
C LEU A 206 9.67 -1.06 -6.21
N GLN A 207 10.58 -0.52 -7.00
CA GLN A 207 11.94 -0.24 -6.57
C GLN A 207 12.05 1.28 -6.36
N HIS A 208 12.22 1.68 -5.09
CA HIS A 208 12.65 3.03 -4.72
C HIS A 208 14.17 3.06 -4.69
#